data_AF-A0A5B0BN11-F1
#
_entry.id   AF-A0A5B0BN11-F1
#
_cell.length_a   1.000
_cell.length_b   1.000
_cell.length_c   1.000
_cell.angle_alpha   90.00
_cell.angle_beta   90.00
_cell.angle_gamma   90.00
#
_symmetry.space_group_name_H-M   'P 1'
#
loop_
_entity.id
_entity.type
_entity.pdbx_description
1 polymer ?
#
loop_
_entity_poly.entity_id
_entity_poly.type
_entity_poly.pdbx_seq_one_letter_code
_entity_poly.pdbx_strand_id
1 'polypeptide(L)'
;MKRIKFGPLALIVIVALSTMLGACASDESEDESLQESGKKILVYGHSGNSSSLDPAHMKEEDSFQIAVNMYETLVNLDEKGATVVPGLAEKWEASEDGLTYKFQLRKDIKFHDDTEFNANSVVNNFKRWAEGKEEEFPYYGSVFNGFKEDDSRIIKSVTADSDEKITIKLNHPQASFLKNLTMSPFSMVSQTVSELGDDQLESKPVGTGPFQYVEGELNETIVVVKFEDYWQEGLPKLEKIIFKSIPNNTARLNALIAGDIDLADSLNPADRVEVNDDAELQFIDRPFVENIYLDAPSIPNAESTSLYGATKYMLNFIPQPTGFDVLSKVEFELPIEE
;
A
#
# COMPACT_ATOMS: atom_id res chain seq x y z
N MET A 1 31.69 8.49 -82.56
CA MET A 1 31.55 9.87 -83.08
C MET A 1 30.47 9.89 -84.17
N LYS A 2 29.48 10.79 -84.04
CA LYS A 2 28.48 11.20 -85.05
C LYS A 2 27.41 10.18 -85.47
N ARG A 3 26.14 10.51 -85.77
CA ARG A 3 25.19 11.57 -85.35
C ARG A 3 23.86 11.23 -86.10
N ILE A 4 22.77 11.05 -85.35
CA ILE A 4 21.39 11.57 -85.53
C ILE A 4 20.58 11.36 -86.86
N LYS A 5 19.31 10.91 -86.71
CA LYS A 5 18.02 11.58 -87.06
C LYS A 5 17.04 10.67 -87.83
N PHE A 6 15.87 10.41 -87.22
CA PHE A 6 14.59 10.35 -87.93
C PHE A 6 13.47 10.89 -87.04
N GLY A 7 12.66 11.76 -87.64
CA GLY A 7 11.27 12.12 -87.33
C GLY A 7 10.65 12.64 -88.65
N PRO A 8 9.39 13.08 -88.75
CA PRO A 8 8.29 13.12 -87.76
C PRO A 8 6.95 12.55 -88.35
N LEU A 9 5.78 12.98 -87.81
CA LEU A 9 4.35 12.73 -88.15
C LEU A 9 3.73 11.47 -87.51
N ALA A 10 2.88 11.48 -86.46
CA ALA A 10 1.83 12.37 -85.91
C ALA A 10 0.46 12.33 -86.64
N LEU A 11 -0.55 11.71 -86.02
CA LEU A 11 -1.89 12.22 -85.60
C LEU A 11 -2.82 11.00 -85.29
N ILE A 12 -3.53 10.85 -84.16
CA ILE A 12 -4.83 11.48 -83.79
C ILE A 12 -5.09 11.23 -82.27
N VAL A 13 -5.21 12.26 -81.40
CA VAL A 13 -6.40 12.86 -80.71
C VAL A 13 -7.17 11.86 -79.78
N ILE A 14 -7.41 12.03 -78.45
CA ILE A 14 -8.11 13.08 -77.67
C ILE A 14 -7.70 13.05 -76.18
N VAL A 15 -7.73 14.23 -75.56
CA VAL A 15 -7.36 14.66 -74.20
C VAL A 15 -8.56 14.67 -73.23
N ALA A 16 -8.34 14.30 -71.95
CA ALA A 16 -8.95 14.86 -70.72
C ALA A 16 -8.17 14.26 -69.53
N LEU A 17 -7.31 14.92 -68.74
CA LEU A 17 -7.33 16.15 -67.94
C LEU A 17 -8.29 16.13 -66.73
N SER A 18 -7.67 16.25 -65.54
CA SER A 18 -8.14 16.92 -64.32
C SER A 18 -8.47 16.05 -63.08
N THR A 19 -7.52 16.08 -62.14
CA THR A 19 -7.68 16.42 -60.70
C THR A 19 -8.96 15.97 -59.97
N MET A 20 -8.81 15.03 -59.04
CA MET A 20 -9.76 14.83 -57.93
C MET A 20 -9.25 15.54 -56.68
N LEU A 21 -10.00 16.55 -56.24
CA LEU A 21 -9.93 17.17 -54.92
C LEU A 21 -11.37 17.54 -54.52
N GLY A 22 -11.87 16.90 -53.47
CA GLY A 22 -12.95 17.38 -52.58
C GLY A 22 -14.40 17.28 -53.05
N ALA A 23 -15.19 16.42 -52.40
CA ALA A 23 -16.54 16.74 -51.95
C ALA A 23 -17.06 15.68 -50.97
N CYS A 24 -17.37 16.11 -49.75
CA CYS A 24 -18.08 15.39 -48.71
C CYS A 24 -19.48 14.96 -49.16
N ALA A 25 -19.90 13.76 -48.78
CA ALA A 25 -21.30 13.41 -48.58
C ALA A 25 -21.37 12.27 -47.54
N SER A 26 -21.54 12.70 -46.29
CA SER A 26 -22.17 12.01 -45.14
C SER A 26 -22.48 10.51 -45.29
N ASP A 27 -21.57 9.68 -44.81
CA ASP A 27 -21.94 8.53 -43.98
C ASP A 27 -21.62 8.95 -42.55
N GLU A 28 -22.66 9.16 -41.73
CA GLU A 28 -22.53 9.23 -40.27
C GLU A 28 -22.12 7.83 -39.80
N SER A 29 -20.82 7.54 -39.88
CA SER A 29 -20.21 6.61 -38.94
C SER A 29 -20.22 7.32 -37.60
N GLU A 30 -21.12 6.89 -36.71
CA GLU A 30 -21.07 7.22 -35.29
C GLU A 30 -19.63 7.01 -34.81
N ASP A 31 -18.95 8.14 -34.64
CA ASP A 31 -17.71 8.26 -33.91
C ASP A 31 -18.09 7.99 -32.45
N GLU A 32 -18.25 6.72 -32.11
CA GLU A 32 -18.12 6.27 -30.73
C GLU A 32 -16.65 6.49 -30.35
N SER A 33 -16.35 7.74 -30.01
CA SER A 33 -15.25 8.08 -29.14
C SER A 33 -15.53 7.46 -27.77
N LEU A 34 -15.36 6.14 -27.68
CA LEU A 34 -15.09 5.49 -26.41
C LEU A 34 -13.69 5.97 -26.02
N GLN A 35 -13.63 6.99 -25.17
CA GLN A 35 -12.53 7.14 -24.24
C GLN A 35 -12.39 5.81 -23.48
N GLU A 36 -11.54 4.90 -23.94
CA GLU A 36 -10.90 3.92 -23.05
C GLU A 36 -9.88 4.68 -22.18
N SER A 37 -10.40 5.47 -21.25
CA SER A 37 -9.67 5.85 -20.05
C SER A 37 -9.76 4.67 -19.09
N GLY A 38 -8.71 3.85 -19.04
CA GLY A 38 -8.72 2.68 -18.18
C GLY A 38 -7.37 2.00 -18.13
N LYS A 39 -6.32 2.72 -17.71
CA LYS A 39 -5.03 2.08 -17.44
C LYS A 39 -5.24 0.98 -16.37
N LYS A 40 -5.09 -0.28 -16.76
CA LYS A 40 -5.28 -1.44 -15.87
C LYS A 40 -4.01 -1.89 -15.15
N ILE A 41 -2.90 -1.21 -15.41
CA ILE A 41 -1.60 -1.46 -14.80
C ILE A 41 -1.20 -0.21 -14.04
N LEU A 42 -0.95 -0.35 -12.75
CA LEU A 42 -0.37 0.69 -11.91
C LEU A 42 1.13 0.43 -11.74
N VAL A 43 1.96 1.41 -12.03
CA VAL A 43 3.39 1.37 -11.68
C VAL A 43 3.62 2.29 -10.49
N TYR A 44 3.90 1.71 -9.33
CA TYR A 44 4.11 2.43 -8.08
C TYR A 44 5.60 2.54 -7.77
N GLY A 45 6.13 3.77 -7.79
CA GLY A 45 7.49 4.06 -7.37
C GLY A 45 7.57 4.28 -5.86
N HIS A 46 8.44 3.56 -5.16
CA HIS A 46 8.64 3.70 -3.72
C HIS A 46 10.13 3.75 -3.36
N SER A 47 10.45 3.95 -2.08
CA SER A 47 11.83 4.17 -1.62
C SER A 47 12.73 2.93 -1.70
N GLY A 48 12.16 1.72 -1.66
CA GLY A 48 12.91 0.48 -1.70
C GLY A 48 13.54 0.12 -0.36
N ASN A 49 12.83 0.39 0.74
CA ASN A 49 13.27 0.01 2.09
C ASN A 49 12.44 -1.15 2.64
N SER A 50 12.32 -2.22 1.86
CA SER A 50 11.57 -3.43 2.23
C SER A 50 12.52 -4.53 2.72
N SER A 51 12.14 -5.19 3.81
CA SER A 51 12.96 -6.24 4.45
C SER A 51 12.43 -7.66 4.26
N SER A 52 11.14 -7.81 3.97
CA SER A 52 10.47 -9.11 3.92
C SER A 52 9.18 -9.05 3.07
N LEU A 53 8.77 -10.18 2.50
CA LEU A 53 7.45 -10.42 1.90
C LEU A 53 6.51 -11.23 2.80
N ASP A 54 6.99 -11.68 3.95
CA ASP A 54 6.17 -12.24 5.01
C ASP A 54 5.64 -11.12 5.92
N PRO A 55 4.32 -10.90 5.98
CA PRO A 55 3.75 -9.80 6.77
C PRO A 55 4.22 -9.80 8.23
N ALA A 56 4.41 -10.98 8.83
CA ALA A 56 4.74 -11.09 10.24
C ALA A 56 6.20 -10.67 10.58
N HIS A 57 7.09 -10.63 9.59
CA HIS A 57 8.50 -10.26 9.73
C HIS A 57 8.77 -8.77 9.37
N MET A 58 7.85 -8.13 8.66
CA MET A 58 7.99 -6.76 8.17
C MET A 58 8.08 -5.73 9.30
N LYS A 59 8.82 -4.64 9.08
CA LYS A 59 8.97 -3.50 10.01
C LYS A 59 8.74 -2.14 9.35
N GLU A 60 8.90 -2.10 8.04
CA GLU A 60 8.97 -0.88 7.25
C GLU A 60 7.68 -0.64 6.47
N GLU A 61 7.37 0.63 6.25
CA GLU A 61 6.17 1.06 5.53
C GLU A 61 6.12 0.50 4.11
N ASP A 62 7.22 0.55 3.36
CA ASP A 62 7.30 0.00 2.00
C ASP A 62 6.86 -1.47 1.95
N SER A 63 7.30 -2.29 2.92
CA SER A 63 6.90 -3.69 3.02
C SER A 63 5.39 -3.81 3.26
N PHE A 64 4.82 -2.99 4.16
CA PHE A 64 3.39 -2.99 4.43
C PHE A 64 2.55 -2.57 3.22
N GLN A 65 3.00 -1.56 2.46
CA GLN A 65 2.32 -1.10 1.24
C GLN A 65 2.25 -2.21 0.18
N ILE A 66 3.28 -3.04 0.05
CA ILE A 66 3.25 -4.23 -0.80
C ILE A 66 2.29 -5.29 -0.20
N ALA A 67 2.41 -5.56 1.10
CA ALA A 67 1.66 -6.61 1.79
C ALA A 67 0.15 -6.44 1.73
N VAL A 68 -0.37 -5.22 1.94
CA VAL A 68 -1.83 -4.96 1.96
C VAL A 68 -2.53 -5.24 0.63
N ASN A 69 -1.78 -5.43 -0.46
CA ASN A 69 -2.32 -5.84 -1.75
C ASN A 69 -2.46 -7.37 -1.87
N MET A 70 -1.68 -8.13 -1.10
CA MET A 70 -1.60 -9.60 -1.17
C MET A 70 -2.25 -10.30 0.01
N TYR A 71 -2.31 -9.66 1.17
CA TYR A 71 -2.78 -10.25 2.40
C TYR A 71 -3.92 -9.42 3.02
N GLU A 72 -4.78 -10.09 3.78
CA GLU A 72 -5.87 -9.45 4.51
C GLU A 72 -5.90 -9.91 5.97
N THR A 73 -6.41 -9.05 6.84
CA THR A 73 -6.60 -9.30 8.27
C THR A 73 -8.03 -9.76 8.57
N LEU A 74 -8.27 -10.26 9.78
CA LEU A 74 -9.62 -10.61 10.25
C LEU A 74 -10.56 -9.40 10.23
N VAL A 75 -10.04 -8.24 10.60
CA VAL A 75 -10.79 -6.98 10.69
C VAL A 75 -9.94 -5.85 10.12
N ASN A 76 -10.59 -4.81 9.63
CA ASN A 76 -9.97 -3.65 8.99
C ASN A 76 -10.27 -2.36 9.75
N LEU A 77 -9.67 -1.26 9.32
CA LEU A 77 -10.12 0.08 9.70
C LEU A 77 -11.01 0.68 8.61
N ASP A 78 -11.95 1.53 9.00
CA ASP A 78 -12.68 2.38 8.05
C ASP A 78 -11.73 3.35 7.32
N GLU A 79 -12.23 4.01 6.28
CA GLU A 79 -11.46 4.97 5.47
C GLU A 79 -10.85 6.12 6.30
N LYS A 80 -11.38 6.37 7.50
CA LYS A 80 -10.90 7.41 8.42
C LYS A 80 -9.87 6.89 9.43
N GLY A 81 -9.59 5.58 9.46
CA GLY A 81 -8.67 4.96 10.41
C GLY A 81 -9.18 4.92 11.86
N ALA A 82 -10.47 5.20 12.08
CA ALA A 82 -11.04 5.45 13.39
C ALA A 82 -11.79 4.23 13.94
N THR A 83 -12.51 3.51 13.07
CA THR A 83 -13.43 2.44 13.48
C THR A 83 -12.97 1.11 12.92
N VAL A 84 -13.04 0.06 13.73
CA VAL A 84 -12.82 -1.31 13.26
C VAL A 84 -14.04 -1.78 12.48
N VAL A 85 -13.81 -2.27 11.26
CA VAL A 85 -14.83 -2.77 10.32
C VAL A 85 -14.53 -4.20 9.87
N PRO A 86 -15.51 -4.92 9.29
CA PRO A 86 -15.29 -6.28 8.79
C PRO A 86 -14.12 -6.42 7.81
N GLY A 87 -13.32 -7.47 7.99
CA GLY A 87 -12.30 -7.94 7.07
C GLY A 87 -12.65 -9.35 6.62
N LEU A 88 -11.72 -10.31 6.79
CA LEU A 88 -12.00 -11.74 6.60
C LEU A 88 -13.05 -12.29 7.60
N ALA A 89 -13.24 -11.62 8.74
CA ALA A 89 -14.38 -11.81 9.63
C ALA A 89 -15.50 -10.83 9.30
N GLU A 90 -16.72 -11.33 9.11
CA GLU A 90 -17.90 -10.50 8.82
C GLU A 90 -18.50 -9.84 10.08
N LYS A 91 -18.29 -10.43 11.26
CA LYS A 91 -18.74 -9.89 12.55
C LYS A 91 -17.98 -10.52 13.72
N TRP A 92 -18.04 -9.86 14.87
CA TRP A 92 -17.48 -10.36 16.12
C TRP A 92 -18.28 -9.89 17.33
N GLU A 93 -18.13 -10.61 18.43
CA GLU A 93 -18.73 -10.32 19.74
C GLU A 93 -17.64 -10.38 20.81
N ALA A 94 -17.59 -9.38 21.69
CA ALA A 94 -16.74 -9.36 22.87
C ALA A 94 -17.57 -9.66 24.13
N SER A 95 -17.02 -10.46 25.05
CA SER A 95 -17.62 -10.65 26.38
C SER A 95 -17.56 -9.37 27.21
N GLU A 96 -18.45 -9.24 28.20
CA GLU A 96 -18.52 -8.07 29.09
C GLU A 96 -17.22 -7.78 29.84
N ASP A 97 -16.44 -8.81 30.15
CA ASP A 97 -15.12 -8.71 30.79
C ASP A 97 -13.97 -8.39 29.83
N GLY A 98 -14.23 -8.35 28.51
CA GLY A 98 -13.23 -8.11 27.48
C GLY A 98 -12.19 -9.22 27.32
N LEU A 99 -12.46 -10.43 27.85
CA LEU A 99 -11.52 -11.56 27.83
C LEU A 99 -11.81 -12.58 26.74
N THR A 100 -12.97 -12.55 26.10
CA THR A 100 -13.36 -13.50 25.05
C THR A 100 -13.90 -12.75 23.85
N TYR A 101 -13.34 -13.03 22.68
CA TYR A 101 -13.80 -12.52 21.39
C TYR A 101 -14.20 -13.69 20.50
N LYS A 102 -15.41 -13.64 19.98
CA LYS A 102 -15.93 -14.64 19.02
C LYS A 102 -16.07 -13.99 17.67
N PHE A 103 -15.45 -14.54 16.63
CA PHE A 103 -15.56 -14.03 15.28
C PHE A 103 -16.32 -15.03 14.40
N GLN A 104 -17.13 -14.50 13.50
CA GLN A 104 -17.72 -15.22 12.39
C GLN A 104 -16.94 -14.86 11.12
N LEU A 105 -16.32 -15.86 10.51
CA LEU A 105 -15.57 -15.73 9.28
C LEU A 105 -16.51 -15.69 8.07
N ARG A 106 -16.06 -15.03 7.02
CA ARG A 106 -16.66 -15.12 5.68
C ARG A 106 -16.49 -16.53 5.13
N LYS A 107 -17.42 -16.92 4.25
CA LYS A 107 -17.39 -18.21 3.54
C LYS A 107 -16.75 -18.05 2.18
N ASP A 108 -16.35 -19.17 1.60
CA ASP A 108 -15.95 -19.29 0.20
C ASP A 108 -14.76 -18.38 -0.18
N ILE A 109 -13.89 -18.08 0.79
CA ILE A 109 -12.63 -17.36 0.55
C ILE A 109 -11.53 -18.37 0.27
N LYS A 110 -10.71 -18.08 -0.73
CA LYS A 110 -9.50 -18.83 -1.05
C LYS A 110 -8.25 -18.00 -0.81
N PHE A 111 -7.17 -18.70 -0.49
CA PHE A 111 -5.83 -18.19 -0.68
C PHE A 111 -5.43 -18.24 -2.17
N HIS A 112 -4.37 -17.54 -2.54
CA HIS A 112 -3.84 -17.52 -3.92
C HIS A 112 -3.37 -18.89 -4.43
N ASP A 113 -3.18 -19.87 -3.54
CA ASP A 113 -2.80 -21.25 -3.86
C ASP A 113 -3.98 -22.22 -3.95
N ASP A 114 -5.20 -21.70 -4.10
CA ASP A 114 -6.47 -22.42 -4.14
C ASP A 114 -6.91 -23.09 -2.83
N THR A 115 -6.12 -22.99 -1.75
CA THR A 115 -6.54 -23.52 -0.45
C THR A 115 -7.62 -22.65 0.18
N GLU A 116 -8.51 -23.26 0.96
CA GLU A 116 -9.62 -22.54 1.60
C GLU A 116 -9.14 -21.75 2.83
N PHE A 117 -9.61 -20.51 2.97
CA PHE A 117 -9.52 -19.77 4.21
C PHE A 117 -10.65 -20.17 5.16
N ASN A 118 -10.27 -20.67 6.34
CA ASN A 118 -11.21 -21.08 7.38
C ASN A 118 -10.63 -20.88 8.79
N ALA A 119 -11.38 -21.30 9.80
CA ALA A 119 -11.00 -21.19 11.21
C ALA A 119 -9.67 -21.86 11.56
N ASN A 120 -9.31 -22.97 10.89
CA ASN A 120 -8.02 -23.61 11.11
C ASN A 120 -6.88 -22.75 10.57
N SER A 121 -7.06 -22.09 9.41
CA SER A 121 -6.09 -21.13 8.87
C SER A 121 -5.78 -20.03 9.89
N VAL A 122 -6.82 -19.50 10.58
CA VAL A 122 -6.66 -18.51 11.65
C VAL A 122 -5.89 -19.10 12.83
N VAL A 123 -6.29 -20.25 13.35
CA VAL A 123 -5.61 -20.91 14.47
C VAL A 123 -4.13 -21.13 14.16
N ASN A 124 -3.80 -21.55 12.94
CA ASN A 124 -2.43 -21.83 12.52
C ASN A 124 -1.58 -20.56 12.41
N ASN A 125 -2.13 -19.46 11.89
CA ASN A 125 -1.43 -18.17 11.87
C ASN A 125 -1.11 -17.68 13.29
N PHE A 126 -2.10 -17.70 14.20
CA PHE A 126 -1.86 -17.32 15.60
C PHE A 126 -0.88 -18.25 16.31
N LYS A 127 -0.93 -19.56 16.02
CA LYS A 127 0.02 -20.53 16.55
C LYS A 127 1.44 -20.22 16.06
N ARG A 128 1.61 -19.95 14.77
CA ARG A 128 2.88 -19.57 14.15
C ARG A 128 3.50 -18.38 14.90
N TRP A 129 2.73 -17.30 15.09
CA TRP A 129 3.24 -16.13 15.80
C TRP A 129 3.55 -16.41 17.27
N ALA A 130 2.68 -17.14 17.96
CA ALA A 130 2.86 -17.46 19.38
C ALA A 130 4.07 -18.39 19.63
N GLU A 131 4.41 -19.28 18.70
CA GLU A 131 5.50 -20.24 18.83
C GLU A 131 6.87 -19.70 18.39
N GLY A 132 6.92 -18.52 17.76
CA GLY A 132 8.17 -17.83 17.40
C GLY A 132 8.78 -17.00 18.53
N LYS A 133 9.60 -16.01 18.14
CA LYS A 133 10.32 -15.11 19.05
C LYS A 133 10.37 -13.67 18.56
N GLU A 134 10.86 -12.75 19.39
CA GLU A 134 10.91 -11.31 19.11
C GLU A 134 11.71 -10.99 17.84
N GLU A 135 12.79 -11.72 17.58
CA GLU A 135 13.62 -11.50 16.39
C GLU A 135 12.87 -11.84 15.09
N GLU A 136 11.93 -12.78 15.16
CA GLU A 136 11.11 -13.27 14.05
C GLU A 136 9.83 -12.44 13.92
N PHE A 137 9.06 -12.30 15.01
CA PHE A 137 7.75 -11.66 15.05
C PHE A 137 7.70 -10.48 16.04
N PRO A 138 8.44 -9.39 15.79
CA PRO A 138 8.60 -8.27 16.72
C PRO A 138 7.28 -7.56 17.05
N TYR A 139 6.37 -7.46 16.08
CA TYR A 139 5.04 -6.89 16.34
C TYR A 139 4.19 -7.80 17.21
N TYR A 140 4.30 -9.13 17.09
CA TYR A 140 3.52 -10.01 17.95
C TYR A 140 3.95 -9.89 19.40
N GLY A 141 5.25 -9.96 19.67
CA GLY A 141 5.80 -9.84 21.02
C GLY A 141 5.48 -8.48 21.66
N SER A 142 5.69 -7.38 20.94
CA SER A 142 5.40 -6.03 21.43
C SER A 142 3.90 -5.72 21.62
N VAL A 143 3.04 -6.16 20.70
CA VAL A 143 1.60 -5.84 20.71
C VAL A 143 0.83 -6.73 21.69
N PHE A 144 1.21 -8.01 21.79
CA PHE A 144 0.54 -9.00 22.63
C PHE A 144 1.36 -9.41 23.86
N ASN A 145 2.41 -8.65 24.18
CA ASN A 145 3.18 -8.74 25.42
C ASN A 145 3.74 -10.15 25.70
N GLY A 146 4.29 -10.78 24.65
CA GLY A 146 5.01 -12.05 24.73
C GLY A 146 4.46 -13.18 23.86
N PHE A 147 5.24 -14.25 23.85
CA PHE A 147 5.07 -15.49 23.09
C PHE A 147 4.48 -16.59 23.96
N LYS A 148 4.35 -17.82 23.44
CA LYS A 148 3.67 -18.95 24.08
C LYS A 148 4.14 -19.25 25.51
N GLU A 149 5.44 -19.12 25.77
CA GLU A 149 6.06 -19.40 27.07
C GLU A 149 6.01 -18.21 28.04
N ASP A 150 5.54 -17.04 27.61
CA ASP A 150 5.44 -15.85 28.46
C ASP A 150 4.11 -15.83 29.21
N ASP A 151 4.17 -15.90 30.54
CA ASP A 151 2.99 -15.85 31.42
C ASP A 151 2.20 -14.54 31.26
N SER A 152 2.86 -13.45 30.82
CA SER A 152 2.26 -12.13 30.63
C SER A 152 1.60 -11.91 29.27
N ARG A 153 1.63 -12.89 28.37
CA ARG A 153 1.05 -12.77 27.02
C ARG A 153 -0.43 -12.45 27.07
N ILE A 154 -0.88 -11.56 26.20
CA ILE A 154 -2.28 -11.13 26.11
C ILE A 154 -3.15 -12.23 25.54
N ILE A 155 -2.79 -12.81 24.39
CA ILE A 155 -3.57 -13.88 23.76
C ILE A 155 -3.33 -15.15 24.55
N LYS A 156 -4.38 -15.72 25.15
CA LYS A 156 -4.36 -16.97 25.92
C LYS A 156 -4.54 -18.21 25.05
N SER A 157 -5.52 -18.18 24.16
CA SER A 157 -5.83 -19.30 23.26
C SER A 157 -6.66 -18.83 22.07
N VAL A 158 -6.47 -19.49 20.92
CA VAL A 158 -7.30 -19.35 19.73
C VAL A 158 -7.88 -20.72 19.41
N THR A 159 -9.20 -20.84 19.29
CA THR A 159 -9.88 -22.11 19.01
C THR A 159 -10.80 -21.97 17.81
N ALA A 160 -10.76 -22.96 16.92
CA ALA A 160 -11.78 -23.15 15.90
C ALA A 160 -12.99 -23.85 16.54
N ASP A 161 -14.12 -23.14 16.63
CA ASP A 161 -15.37 -23.68 17.15
C ASP A 161 -16.17 -24.40 16.03
N SER A 162 -15.93 -23.99 14.79
CA SER A 162 -16.37 -24.61 13.52
C SER A 162 -15.54 -23.99 12.39
N ASP A 163 -15.71 -24.44 11.13
CA ASP A 163 -14.95 -23.90 9.99
C ASP A 163 -15.04 -22.38 9.82
N GLU A 164 -16.12 -21.76 10.31
CA GLU A 164 -16.36 -20.32 10.15
C GLU A 164 -16.44 -19.58 11.49
N LYS A 165 -16.15 -20.24 12.61
CA LYS A 165 -16.25 -19.62 13.94
C LYS A 165 -14.97 -19.84 14.71
N ILE A 166 -14.40 -18.73 15.19
CA ILE A 166 -13.21 -18.75 16.04
C ILE A 166 -13.48 -18.03 17.34
N THR A 167 -12.93 -18.57 18.42
CA THR A 167 -12.90 -17.93 19.73
C THR A 167 -11.46 -17.60 20.09
N ILE A 168 -11.18 -16.32 20.36
CA ILE A 168 -9.93 -15.85 20.94
C ILE A 168 -10.18 -15.51 22.40
N LYS A 169 -9.39 -16.10 23.30
CA LYS A 169 -9.40 -15.76 24.73
C LYS A 169 -8.14 -14.99 25.09
N LEU A 170 -8.28 -14.01 25.96
CA LEU A 170 -7.18 -13.21 26.49
C LEU A 170 -6.89 -13.57 27.95
N ASN A 171 -5.66 -13.38 28.41
CA ASN A 171 -5.30 -13.44 29.83
C ASN A 171 -5.68 -12.14 30.55
N HIS A 172 -5.57 -11.01 29.84
CA HIS A 172 -5.89 -9.68 30.35
C HIS A 172 -6.70 -8.92 29.30
N PRO A 173 -7.67 -8.09 29.71
CA PRO A 173 -8.41 -7.27 28.75
C PRO A 173 -7.45 -6.26 28.10
N GLN A 174 -7.49 -6.16 26.78
CA GLN A 174 -6.72 -5.18 26.01
C GLN A 174 -7.70 -4.36 25.17
N ALA A 175 -7.92 -3.10 25.53
CA ALA A 175 -8.90 -2.24 24.84
C ALA A 175 -8.58 -2.06 23.34
N SER A 176 -7.30 -2.09 22.97
CA SER A 176 -6.86 -2.00 21.58
C SER A 176 -6.88 -3.32 20.82
N PHE A 177 -7.30 -4.45 21.42
CA PHE A 177 -7.18 -5.79 20.83
C PHE A 177 -7.71 -5.86 19.38
N LEU A 178 -8.94 -5.39 19.14
CA LEU A 178 -9.54 -5.40 17.81
C LEU A 178 -8.78 -4.50 16.82
N LYS A 179 -8.30 -3.33 17.28
CA LYS A 179 -7.51 -2.43 16.44
C LYS A 179 -6.14 -3.02 16.11
N ASN A 180 -5.51 -3.70 17.07
CA ASN A 180 -4.25 -4.39 16.85
C ASN A 180 -4.39 -5.43 15.74
N LEU A 181 -5.50 -6.19 15.69
CA LEU A 181 -5.77 -7.17 14.63
C LEU A 181 -5.95 -6.59 13.22
N THR A 182 -5.98 -5.26 13.07
CA THR A 182 -6.00 -4.58 11.75
C THR A 182 -4.60 -4.38 11.17
N MET A 183 -3.55 -4.60 11.96
CA MET A 183 -2.18 -4.35 11.52
C MET A 183 -1.72 -5.40 10.52
N SER A 184 -1.01 -4.98 9.47
CA SER A 184 -0.50 -5.86 8.41
C SER A 184 0.27 -7.09 8.91
N PRO A 185 1.10 -7.01 9.99
CA PRO A 185 1.76 -8.19 10.56
C PRO A 185 0.84 -9.32 11.03
N PHE A 186 -0.45 -9.04 11.23
CA PHE A 186 -1.45 -10.04 11.63
C PHE A 186 -2.39 -10.44 10.47
N SER A 187 -1.94 -10.22 9.24
CA SER A 187 -2.65 -10.71 8.05
C SER A 187 -2.53 -12.23 7.94
N MET A 188 -3.51 -12.86 7.30
CA MET A 188 -3.56 -14.32 7.16
C MET A 188 -2.69 -14.77 6.00
N VAL A 189 -1.76 -15.70 6.28
CA VAL A 189 -0.97 -16.41 5.25
C VAL A 189 -1.47 -17.84 5.07
N SER A 190 -1.28 -18.40 3.87
CA SER A 190 -1.62 -19.81 3.60
C SER A 190 -0.78 -20.75 4.46
N GLN A 191 -1.47 -21.71 5.09
CA GLN A 191 -0.81 -22.74 5.89
C GLN A 191 0.15 -23.57 5.03
N THR A 192 -0.24 -23.92 3.80
CA THR A 192 0.55 -24.76 2.90
C THR A 192 1.91 -24.17 2.60
N VAL A 193 2.01 -22.85 2.45
CA VAL A 193 3.30 -22.18 2.26
C VAL A 193 4.06 -22.05 3.57
N SER A 194 3.38 -21.67 4.66
CA SER A 194 4.05 -21.50 5.96
C SER A 194 4.66 -22.79 6.52
N GLU A 195 4.06 -23.96 6.26
CA GLU A 195 4.59 -25.26 6.70
C GLU A 195 5.84 -25.71 5.94
N LEU A 196 6.11 -25.11 4.78
CA LEU A 196 7.33 -25.36 4.02
C LEU A 196 8.52 -24.53 4.54
N GLY A 197 8.29 -23.64 5.51
CA GLY A 197 9.28 -22.78 6.16
C GLY A 197 9.15 -21.31 5.74
N ASP A 198 9.65 -20.41 6.58
CA ASP A 198 9.51 -18.95 6.38
C ASP A 198 10.15 -18.47 5.07
N ASP A 199 11.25 -19.11 4.62
CA ASP A 199 11.90 -18.85 3.32
C ASP A 199 10.93 -18.98 2.12
N GLN A 200 9.86 -19.77 2.26
CA GLN A 200 8.86 -19.93 1.20
C GLN A 200 7.89 -18.74 1.15
N LEU A 201 7.55 -18.12 2.27
CA LEU A 201 6.75 -16.89 2.26
C LEU A 201 7.55 -15.71 1.73
N GLU A 202 8.86 -15.70 1.94
CA GLU A 202 9.76 -14.69 1.37
C GLU A 202 9.89 -14.82 -0.16
N SER A 203 9.86 -16.04 -0.70
CA SER A 203 10.05 -16.30 -2.14
C SER A 203 8.75 -16.45 -2.92
N LYS A 204 7.65 -16.80 -2.24
CA LYS A 204 6.33 -17.03 -2.82
C LYS A 204 5.24 -16.65 -1.82
N PRO A 205 5.00 -15.35 -1.61
CA PRO A 205 3.96 -14.89 -0.70
C PRO A 205 2.57 -15.36 -1.17
N VAL A 206 1.78 -15.90 -0.25
CA VAL A 206 0.43 -16.42 -0.53
C VAL A 206 -0.54 -15.95 0.56
N GLY A 207 -1.46 -15.08 0.16
CA GLY A 207 -2.51 -14.53 1.02
C GLY A 207 -3.89 -14.69 0.39
N THR A 208 -4.87 -13.91 0.87
CA THR A 208 -6.24 -13.88 0.37
C THR A 208 -6.57 -12.60 -0.41
N GLY A 209 -5.60 -11.68 -0.50
CA GLY A 209 -5.80 -10.34 -1.00
C GLY A 209 -6.12 -10.26 -2.50
N PRO A 210 -6.48 -9.07 -2.99
CA PRO A 210 -6.93 -8.87 -4.37
C PRO A 210 -5.85 -9.12 -5.42
N PHE A 211 -4.57 -9.08 -5.05
CA PHE A 211 -3.45 -9.34 -5.96
C PHE A 211 -2.58 -10.49 -5.44
N GLN A 212 -2.11 -11.32 -6.36
CA GLN A 212 -1.19 -12.42 -6.10
C GLN A 212 0.19 -12.13 -6.69
N TYR A 213 1.24 -12.57 -6.00
CA TYR A 213 2.61 -12.41 -6.45
C TYR A 213 2.91 -13.23 -7.70
N VAL A 214 3.67 -12.64 -8.62
CA VAL A 214 4.16 -13.31 -9.84
C VAL A 214 5.66 -13.51 -9.77
N GLU A 215 6.39 -12.40 -9.61
CA GLU A 215 7.85 -12.39 -9.64
C GLU A 215 8.39 -11.08 -9.05
N GLY A 216 9.68 -11.07 -8.76
CA GLY A 216 10.40 -9.87 -8.36
C GLY A 216 11.28 -10.05 -7.14
N GLU A 217 12.11 -9.03 -6.91
CA GLU A 217 13.02 -8.98 -5.77
C GLU A 217 12.74 -7.73 -4.95
N LEU A 218 12.83 -7.88 -3.62
CA LEU A 218 12.73 -6.76 -2.69
C LEU A 218 13.76 -5.69 -3.08
N ASN A 219 13.34 -4.43 -2.98
CA ASN A 219 14.18 -3.26 -3.27
C ASN A 219 14.66 -3.15 -4.73
N GLU A 220 14.14 -3.98 -5.63
CA GLU A 220 14.26 -3.84 -7.07
C GLU A 220 12.89 -3.60 -7.71
N THR A 221 12.19 -4.67 -8.08
CA THR A 221 10.86 -4.61 -8.68
C THR A 221 10.05 -5.83 -8.27
N ILE A 222 8.81 -5.62 -7.85
CA ILE A 222 7.86 -6.67 -7.50
C ILE A 222 6.61 -6.53 -8.37
N VAL A 223 6.18 -7.64 -8.97
CA VAL A 223 5.01 -7.70 -9.83
C VAL A 223 3.94 -8.55 -9.17
N VAL A 224 2.76 -7.95 -8.98
CA VAL A 224 1.57 -8.64 -8.53
C VAL A 224 0.45 -8.48 -9.57
N VAL A 225 -0.36 -9.51 -9.74
CA VAL A 225 -1.47 -9.52 -10.70
C VAL A 225 -2.78 -9.78 -9.99
N LYS A 226 -3.88 -9.38 -10.61
CA LYS A 226 -5.22 -9.66 -10.11
C LYS A 226 -5.38 -11.13 -9.75
N PHE A 227 -5.92 -11.38 -8.57
CA PHE A 227 -6.42 -12.69 -8.19
C PHE A 227 -7.86 -12.84 -8.70
N GLU A 228 -8.05 -13.67 -9.74
CA GLU A 228 -9.35 -13.79 -10.42
C GLU A 228 -10.45 -14.36 -9.52
N ASP A 229 -10.07 -15.16 -8.53
CA ASP A 229 -10.98 -15.76 -7.53
C ASP A 229 -11.14 -14.88 -6.27
N TYR A 230 -10.78 -13.59 -6.34
CA TYR A 230 -10.93 -12.69 -5.19
C TYR A 230 -12.39 -12.58 -4.75
N TRP A 231 -12.60 -12.71 -3.44
CA TRP A 231 -13.93 -12.90 -2.85
C TRP A 231 -14.82 -11.66 -2.90
N GLN A 232 -14.25 -10.46 -3.10
CA GLN A 232 -15.05 -9.24 -3.30
C GLN A 232 -15.39 -9.07 -4.78
N GLU A 233 -16.66 -9.30 -5.10
CA GLU A 233 -17.16 -9.22 -6.47
C GLU A 233 -16.84 -7.87 -7.12
N GLY A 234 -16.29 -7.93 -8.33
CA GLY A 234 -15.95 -6.74 -9.12
C GLY A 234 -14.66 -6.04 -8.69
N LEU A 235 -13.90 -6.58 -7.73
CA LEU A 235 -12.57 -6.10 -7.36
C LEU A 235 -11.50 -7.18 -7.60
N PRO A 236 -10.21 -6.78 -7.70
CA PRO A 236 -9.75 -5.41 -7.95
C PRO A 236 -10.12 -4.93 -9.36
N LYS A 237 -10.09 -3.61 -9.59
CA LYS A 237 -10.29 -2.99 -10.93
C LYS A 237 -9.04 -3.02 -11.80
N LEU A 238 -7.87 -3.04 -11.17
CA LEU A 238 -6.59 -3.17 -11.86
C LEU A 238 -6.31 -4.64 -12.17
N GLU A 239 -5.59 -4.89 -13.26
CA GLU A 239 -5.09 -6.21 -13.63
C GLU A 239 -3.70 -6.48 -13.04
N LYS A 240 -2.92 -5.43 -12.78
CA LYS A 240 -1.52 -5.56 -12.34
C LYS A 240 -1.04 -4.34 -11.57
N ILE A 241 -0.18 -4.58 -10.57
CA ILE A 241 0.62 -3.55 -9.92
C ILE A 241 2.10 -3.92 -10.06
N ILE A 242 2.92 -2.95 -10.44
CA ILE A 242 4.37 -3.05 -10.50
C ILE A 242 4.94 -2.12 -9.43
N PHE A 243 5.48 -2.69 -8.35
CA PHE A 243 6.20 -1.95 -7.33
C PHE A 243 7.63 -1.78 -7.81
N LYS A 244 8.08 -0.54 -8.01
CA LYS A 244 9.41 -0.21 -8.51
C LYS A 244 10.17 0.59 -7.46
N SER A 245 11.28 0.04 -7.00
CA SER A 245 12.18 0.71 -6.07
C SER A 245 12.95 1.82 -6.78
N ILE A 246 12.79 3.05 -6.32
CA ILE A 246 13.52 4.24 -6.76
C ILE A 246 13.94 5.02 -5.52
N PRO A 247 15.08 4.69 -4.88
CA PRO A 247 15.45 5.26 -3.58
C PRO A 247 15.66 6.78 -3.56
N ASN A 248 16.14 7.35 -4.66
CA ASN A 248 16.37 8.79 -4.74
C ASN A 248 15.08 9.56 -5.05
N ASN A 249 14.64 10.42 -4.13
CA ASN A 249 13.40 11.20 -4.24
C ASN A 249 13.31 12.03 -5.53
N THR A 250 14.38 12.73 -5.92
CA THR A 250 14.41 13.52 -7.16
C THR A 250 14.30 12.64 -8.40
N ALA A 251 14.98 11.49 -8.43
CA ALA A 251 14.84 10.53 -9.52
C ALA A 251 13.42 9.95 -9.59
N ARG A 252 12.78 9.71 -8.44
CA ARG A 252 11.41 9.21 -8.36
C ARG A 252 10.40 10.25 -8.86
N LEU A 253 10.55 11.51 -8.49
CA LEU A 253 9.76 12.61 -9.05
C LEU A 253 9.94 12.72 -10.57
N ASN A 254 11.18 12.69 -11.05
CA ASN A 254 11.45 12.75 -12.50
C ASN A 254 10.83 11.56 -13.25
N ALA A 255 10.83 10.36 -12.65
CA ALA A 255 10.16 9.20 -13.23
C ALA A 255 8.64 9.39 -13.29
N LEU A 256 8.04 10.04 -12.28
CA LEU A 256 6.62 10.38 -12.28
C LEU A 256 6.29 11.40 -13.38
N ILE A 257 7.05 12.49 -13.48
CA ILE A 257 6.90 13.52 -14.53
C ILE A 257 7.08 12.92 -15.93
N ALA A 258 8.02 11.98 -16.09
CA ALA A 258 8.25 11.30 -17.36
C ALA A 258 7.17 10.27 -17.73
N GLY A 259 6.28 9.92 -16.80
CA GLY A 259 5.26 8.87 -16.97
C GLY A 259 5.82 7.45 -16.89
N ASP A 260 7.05 7.27 -16.39
CA ASP A 260 7.65 5.95 -16.15
C ASP A 260 7.02 5.24 -14.94
N ILE A 261 6.44 6.01 -14.01
CA ILE A 261 5.63 5.55 -12.88
C ILE A 261 4.34 6.37 -12.81
N ASP A 262 3.30 5.81 -12.19
CA ASP A 262 1.97 6.42 -12.06
C ASP A 262 1.71 7.03 -10.68
N LEU A 263 2.39 6.50 -9.67
CA LEU A 263 2.25 6.90 -8.28
C LEU A 263 3.61 6.89 -7.62
N ALA A 264 3.88 7.89 -6.78
CA ALA A 264 5.07 7.97 -5.97
C ALA A 264 4.73 8.40 -4.55
N ASP A 265 5.45 7.88 -3.56
CA ASP A 265 5.40 8.36 -2.18
C ASP A 265 6.72 9.05 -1.78
N SER A 266 6.75 9.55 -0.54
CA SER A 266 7.97 10.04 0.13
C SER A 266 8.75 11.11 -0.66
N LEU A 267 8.07 11.95 -1.46
CA LEU A 267 8.68 13.05 -2.22
C LEU A 267 9.16 14.16 -1.27
N ASN A 268 10.13 14.99 -1.70
CA ASN A 268 10.60 16.06 -0.83
C ASN A 268 9.49 17.12 -0.69
N PRO A 269 9.30 17.72 0.50
CA PRO A 269 8.30 18.76 0.69
C PRO A 269 8.45 19.96 -0.27
N ALA A 270 9.69 20.27 -0.69
CA ALA A 270 9.98 21.34 -1.63
C ALA A 270 9.44 21.08 -3.05
N ASP A 271 9.31 19.81 -3.43
CA ASP A 271 8.85 19.38 -4.76
C ASP A 271 7.34 19.60 -4.94
N ARG A 272 6.60 19.92 -3.86
CA ARG A 272 5.15 20.16 -3.88
C ARG A 272 4.74 21.29 -4.83
N VAL A 273 5.58 22.32 -4.98
CA VAL A 273 5.29 23.43 -5.90
C VAL A 273 5.30 22.93 -7.34
N GLU A 274 6.35 22.20 -7.71
CA GLU A 274 6.50 21.63 -9.06
C GLU A 274 5.35 20.67 -9.39
N VAL A 275 4.98 19.80 -8.44
CA VAL A 275 3.85 18.86 -8.62
C VAL A 275 2.51 19.59 -8.78
N ASN A 276 2.29 20.71 -8.10
CA ASN A 276 1.03 21.47 -8.21
C ASN A 276 0.93 22.31 -9.49
N ASP A 277 2.07 22.68 -10.07
CA ASP A 277 2.12 23.48 -11.31
C ASP A 277 1.95 22.60 -12.57
N ASP A 278 2.14 21.28 -12.45
CA ASP A 278 1.88 20.32 -13.52
C ASP A 278 0.40 19.86 -13.51
N ALA A 279 -0.30 20.09 -14.61
CA ALA A 279 -1.73 19.77 -14.74
C ALA A 279 -2.03 18.26 -14.82
N GLU A 280 -1.02 17.44 -15.14
CA GLU A 280 -1.15 15.99 -15.23
C GLU A 280 -0.82 15.28 -13.91
N LEU A 281 -0.31 16.03 -12.91
CA LEU A 281 0.03 15.49 -11.60
C LEU A 281 -0.95 15.94 -10.53
N GLN A 282 -1.14 15.07 -9.53
CA GLN A 282 -1.93 15.37 -8.35
C GLN A 282 -1.13 15.07 -7.09
N PHE A 283 -0.95 16.08 -6.24
CA PHE A 283 -0.45 15.87 -4.89
C PHE A 283 -1.59 15.38 -3.98
N ILE A 284 -1.40 14.22 -3.35
CA ILE A 284 -2.35 13.67 -2.39
C ILE A 284 -1.82 13.92 -0.97
N ASP A 285 -2.45 14.87 -0.28
CA ASP A 285 -2.11 15.18 1.11
C ASP A 285 -2.78 14.15 2.04
N ARG A 286 -1.98 13.47 2.86
CA ARG A 286 -2.46 12.53 3.89
C ARG A 286 -1.82 12.89 5.23
N PRO A 287 -2.62 13.02 6.30
CA PRO A 287 -2.06 13.22 7.63
C PRO A 287 -1.22 11.99 8.01
N PHE A 288 0.06 12.21 8.27
CA PHE A 288 1.00 11.20 8.75
C PHE A 288 1.43 11.51 10.18
N VAL A 289 1.67 10.48 10.98
CA VAL A 289 2.23 10.60 12.32
C VAL A 289 3.68 10.13 12.28
N GLU A 290 4.61 11.07 12.25
CA GLU A 290 6.03 10.77 12.42
C GLU A 290 6.40 10.86 13.90
N ASN A 291 6.83 9.74 14.49
CA ASN A 291 7.39 9.72 15.84
C ASN A 291 8.91 9.81 15.75
N ILE A 292 9.47 10.99 16.05
CA ILE A 292 10.92 11.18 16.10
C ILE A 292 11.42 10.72 17.47
N TYR A 293 12.03 9.53 17.51
CA TYR A 293 12.72 9.03 18.70
C TYR A 293 14.15 9.60 18.75
N LEU A 294 14.41 10.49 19.70
CA LEU A 294 15.77 10.90 20.05
C LEU A 294 16.38 9.81 20.92
N ASP A 295 17.00 8.80 20.31
CA ASP A 295 17.90 7.90 21.03
C ASP A 295 18.96 8.75 21.72
N ALA A 296 18.88 8.88 23.04
CA ALA A 296 19.98 9.41 23.82
C ALA A 296 21.08 8.33 23.80
N PRO A 297 22.17 8.48 23.04
CA PRO A 297 23.29 7.58 23.21
C PRO A 297 23.80 7.80 24.62
N SER A 298 24.33 6.77 25.24
CA SER A 298 25.10 6.83 26.48
C SER A 298 26.38 7.66 26.26
N ILE A 299 26.22 8.97 26.11
CA ILE A 299 27.28 9.97 26.20
C ILE A 299 27.39 10.30 27.69
N PRO A 300 28.52 10.04 28.37
CA PRO A 300 28.66 10.19 29.82
C PRO A 300 28.41 11.61 30.38
N ASN A 301 28.08 12.60 29.54
CA ASN A 301 27.89 13.99 29.91
C ASN A 301 26.46 14.52 29.63
N ALA A 302 25.51 13.68 29.19
CA ALA A 302 24.16 14.12 28.81
C ALA A 302 23.12 14.09 29.96
N GLU A 303 23.53 13.94 31.23
CA GLU A 303 22.63 14.11 32.39
C GLU A 303 22.39 15.57 32.80
N SER A 304 22.64 16.53 31.90
CA SER A 304 22.28 17.93 32.13
C SER A 304 20.95 18.23 31.44
N THR A 305 19.88 18.35 32.23
CA THR A 305 18.54 18.80 31.78
C THR A 305 18.61 20.08 30.93
N SER A 306 19.64 20.90 31.12
CA SER A 306 19.94 22.12 30.36
C SER A 306 20.27 21.84 28.89
N LEU A 307 20.98 20.74 28.59
CA LEU A 307 21.40 20.40 27.22
C LEU A 307 20.21 19.88 26.39
N TYR A 308 19.38 19.03 27.00
CA TYR A 308 18.11 18.54 26.42
C TYR A 308 17.09 19.68 26.25
N GLY A 309 17.06 20.61 27.21
CA GLY A 309 16.30 21.85 27.11
C GLY A 309 16.77 22.70 25.93
N ALA A 310 18.09 22.86 25.74
CA ALA A 310 18.64 23.61 24.61
C ALA A 310 18.32 22.98 23.24
N THR A 311 18.27 21.65 23.14
CA THR A 311 17.89 20.96 21.88
C THR A 311 16.44 21.23 21.50
N LYS A 312 15.53 21.28 22.49
CA LYS A 312 14.13 21.68 22.27
C LYS A 312 14.02 23.10 21.70
N TYR A 313 14.88 24.03 22.12
CA TYR A 313 14.90 25.41 21.60
C TYR A 313 15.59 25.56 20.24
N MET A 314 16.42 24.60 19.82
CA MET A 314 17.04 24.61 18.48
C MET A 314 16.17 23.92 17.43
N LEU A 315 15.48 22.82 17.76
CA LEU A 315 14.63 22.08 16.83
C LEU A 315 13.27 22.77 16.58
N ASN A 316 12.75 23.52 17.56
CA ASN A 316 11.57 24.38 17.40
C ASN A 316 11.94 25.87 17.17
N PHE A 317 13.13 26.15 16.64
CA PHE A 317 13.50 27.53 16.31
C PHE A 317 12.70 28.01 15.10
N ILE A 318 11.63 28.76 15.36
CA ILE A 318 10.98 29.58 14.34
C ILE A 318 11.86 30.83 14.16
N PRO A 319 12.49 31.04 13.00
CA PRO A 319 13.29 32.24 12.77
C PRO A 319 12.43 33.48 12.98
N GLN A 320 12.92 34.42 13.78
CA GLN A 320 12.28 35.71 13.97
C GLN A 320 12.12 36.39 12.60
N PRO A 321 10.97 37.02 12.31
CA PRO A 321 10.71 37.61 11.02
C PRO A 321 11.61 38.85 10.84
N THR A 322 12.69 38.71 10.08
CA THR A 322 13.35 39.88 9.48
C THR A 322 12.56 40.24 8.23
N GLY A 323 11.64 41.20 8.42
CA GLY A 323 10.50 41.44 7.53
C GLY A 323 10.82 41.83 6.09
N PHE A 324 9.86 41.54 5.21
CA PHE A 324 9.09 42.54 4.46
C PHE A 324 7.73 41.92 4.03
N ASP A 325 6.68 42.72 4.25
CA ASP A 325 5.34 42.75 3.63
C ASP A 325 4.11 41.90 4.09
N VAL A 326 3.36 42.53 5.00
CA VAL A 326 1.92 42.91 4.96
C VAL A 326 0.80 41.84 4.92
N LEU A 327 0.22 41.64 6.13
CA LEU A 327 -1.19 41.75 6.54
C LEU A 327 -2.32 41.13 5.67
N SER A 328 -3.06 40.20 6.27
CA SER A 328 -4.49 40.41 6.48
C SER A 328 -4.94 39.88 7.84
N LYS A 329 -5.76 40.69 8.51
CA LYS A 329 -6.25 40.54 9.87
C LYS A 329 -7.16 39.32 10.01
N VAL A 330 -6.89 38.47 11.01
CA VAL A 330 -7.97 37.82 11.76
C VAL A 330 -7.57 37.74 13.24
N GLU A 331 -8.23 38.52 14.09
CA GLU A 331 -8.27 38.26 15.53
C GLU A 331 -9.30 37.16 15.78
N PHE A 332 -8.90 36.08 16.43
CA PHE A 332 -9.80 35.17 17.14
C PHE A 332 -9.50 35.30 18.64
N GLU A 333 -10.39 35.95 19.38
CA GLU A 333 -10.48 35.76 20.83
C GLU A 333 -11.43 34.60 21.11
N LEU A 334 -10.93 33.56 21.79
CA LEU A 334 -11.69 32.58 22.58
C LEU A 334 -10.73 31.98 23.63
N PRO A 335 -11.24 31.32 24.68
CA PRO A 335 -11.97 31.84 25.83
C PRO A 335 -11.11 31.70 27.11
N ILE A 336 -11.33 32.53 28.14
CA ILE A 336 -10.81 32.20 29.49
C ILE A 336 -11.98 31.68 30.32
N GLU A 337 -11.92 30.38 30.61
CA GLU A 337 -12.65 29.75 31.71
C GLU A 337 -12.05 30.23 33.04
N GLU A 338 -12.88 30.86 33.87
CA GLU A 338 -13.18 30.40 35.25
C GLU A 338 -14.68 30.63 35.53
#